data_AF-A0A962XL17-F1
#
_entry.id   AF-A0A962XL17-F1
#
_cell.length_a   1.000
_cell.length_b   1.000
_cell.length_c   1.000
_cell.angle_alpha   90.00
_cell.angle_beta   90.00
_cell.angle_gamma   90.00
#
_symmetry.space_group_name_H-M   'P 1'
#
loop_
_entity.id
_entity.type
_entity.pdbx_description
1 polymer ?
#
loop_
_entity_poly.entity_id
_entity_poly.type
_entity_poly.pdbx_seq_one_letter_code
_entity_poly.pdbx_strand_id
1 'polypeptide(L)' 'MKLLTQSQHAKLLANGRKQEPLRGTEAEIDFKPVVKLFTPDGVCTWLLTELDPEDP' A
#
# COMPACT_ATOMS: atom_id res chain seq x y z
N MET A 1 11.67 -11.07 -9.58
CA MET A 1 12.21 -9.73 -9.21
C MET A 1 11.47 -9.28 -7.96
N LYS A 2 12.13 -8.78 -6.91
CA LYS A 2 11.44 -8.25 -5.71
C LYS A 2 11.21 -6.75 -5.92
N LEU A 3 9.94 -6.33 -6.00
CA LEU A 3 9.56 -4.93 -6.21
C LEU A 3 9.62 -4.09 -4.93
N LEU A 4 9.50 -4.74 -3.77
CA LEU A 4 9.46 -4.10 -2.46
C LEU A 4 10.62 -4.61 -1.59
N THR A 5 11.20 -3.72 -0.79
CA THR A 5 12.05 -4.15 0.33
C THR A 5 11.19 -4.82 1.40
N GLN A 6 11.83 -5.62 2.28
CA GLN A 6 11.12 -6.23 3.41
C GLN A 6 10.47 -5.19 4.33
N SER A 7 11.13 -4.04 4.53
CA SER A 7 10.59 -2.96 5.37
C SER A 7 9.41 -2.25 4.72
N GLN A 8 9.43 -2.04 3.40
CA GLN A 8 8.29 -1.49 2.66
C GLN A 8 7.09 -2.43 2.74
N HIS A 9 7.30 -3.71 2.46
CA HIS A 9 6.27 -4.75 2.52
C HIS A 9 5.65 -4.85 3.92
N ALA A 10 6.48 -4.91 4.97
CA ALA A 10 6.00 -4.96 6.36
C ALA A 10 5.17 -3.71 6.74
N LYS A 11 5.58 -2.53 6.28
CA LYS A 11 4.84 -1.28 6.55
C LYS A 11 3.50 -1.24 5.80
N LEU A 12 3.47 -1.64 4.54
CA LEU A 12 2.25 -1.72 3.75
C LEU A 12 1.23 -2.70 4.36
N LEU A 13 1.68 -3.88 4.82
CA LEU A 13 0.81 -4.83 5.52
C LEU A 13 0.34 -4.33 6.88
N ALA A 14 1.19 -3.60 7.61
CA ALA A 14 0.78 -2.98 8.86
C ALA A 14 -0.30 -1.91 8.64
N ASN A 15 -0.25 -1.19 7.51
CA ASN A 15 -1.31 -0.26 7.12
C ASN A 15 -2.59 -1.02 6.76
N GLY A 16 -2.52 -2.05 5.91
CA GLY A 16 -3.69 -2.84 5.53
C GLY A 16 -4.41 -3.48 6.71
N ARG A 17 -3.67 -4.06 7.67
CA ARG A 17 -4.26 -4.60 8.91
C ARG A 17 -4.99 -3.54 9.76
N LYS A 18 -4.58 -2.27 9.70
CA LYS A 18 -5.26 -1.18 10.40
C LYS A 18 -6.49 -0.69 9.63
N GLN A 19 -6.44 -0.74 8.31
CA GLN A 19 -7.53 -0.30 7.44
C GLN A 19 -8.68 -1.30 7.39
N GLU A 20 -8.37 -2.60 7.43
CA GLU A 20 -9.36 -3.67 7.27
C GLU A 20 -10.65 -3.50 8.10
N PRO A 21 -10.61 -3.22 9.42
CA PRO A 21 -11.84 -3.02 10.20
C PRO A 21 -12.59 -1.72 9.88
N LEU A 22 -11.99 -0.79 9.12
CA LEU A 22 -12.52 0.54 8.80
C LEU A 22 -12.99 0.65 7.34
N ARG A 23 -12.67 -0.33 6.49
CA ARG A 23 -13.04 -0.34 5.07
C ARG A 23 -14.55 -0.15 4.89
N GLY A 24 -14.92 0.76 4.00
CA GLY A 24 -16.31 1.13 3.72
C GLY A 24 -16.97 2.05 4.73
N THR A 25 -16.23 2.58 5.71
CA THR A 25 -16.73 3.51 6.73
C THR A 25 -16.14 4.91 6.56
N GLU A 26 -16.73 5.92 7.18
CA GLU A 26 -16.18 7.30 7.22
C GLU A 26 -14.86 7.39 8.00
N ALA A 27 -14.46 6.34 8.71
CA ALA A 27 -13.26 6.29 9.53
C ALA A 27 -12.04 5.70 8.80
N GLU A 28 -12.12 5.45 7.49
CA GLU A 28 -10.97 5.00 6.70
C GLU A 28 -9.76 5.92 6.85
N ILE A 29 -8.58 5.31 6.93
CA ILE A 29 -7.32 5.99 7.16
C ILE A 29 -6.70 6.43 5.83
N ASP A 30 -6.46 7.73 5.67
CA ASP A 30 -5.70 8.29 4.55
C ASP A 30 -4.18 8.19 4.83
N PHE A 31 -3.59 7.04 4.49
CA PHE A 31 -2.15 6.82 4.68
C PHE A 31 -1.32 7.62 3.67
N LYS A 32 -0.17 8.14 4.13
CA LYS A 32 0.85 8.64 3.21
C LYS A 32 1.48 7.50 2.39
N PRO A 33 1.78 7.72 1.10
CA PRO A 33 2.42 6.69 0.25
C PRO A 33 3.70 6.14 0.86
N VAL A 34 3.84 4.81 0.87
CA VAL A 34 5.04 4.10 1.31
C VAL A 34 5.99 3.87 0.14
N VAL A 35 5.45 3.58 -1.04
CA VAL A 35 6.21 3.35 -2.27
C VAL A 35 5.60 4.13 -3.43
N LYS A 36 6.48 4.71 -4.25
CA LYS A 36 6.12 5.33 -5.53
C LYS A 36 6.73 4.50 -6.65
N LEU A 37 5.90 3.84 -7.44
CA LEU A 37 6.33 3.10 -8.63
C LEU A 37 6.12 3.94 -9.88
N PHE A 38 7.10 3.91 -10.78
CA PHE A 38 7.04 4.56 -12.07
C PHE A 38 7.09 3.49 -13.17
N THR A 39 6.18 3.58 -14.13
CA THR A 39 6.19 2.73 -15.32
C THR A 39 7.07 3.41 -16.38
N PRO A 40 8.26 2.87 -16.73
CA PRO A 40 9.25 3.58 -17.54
C PRO A 40 8.76 4.04 -18.93
N ASP A 41 7.87 3.26 -19.52
CA ASP A 41 7.28 3.43 -20.85
C ASP A 41 5.84 3.97 -20.79
N GLY A 42 5.36 4.35 -19.60
CA GLY A 42 4.02 4.87 -19.36
C GLY A 42 4.02 6.24 -18.69
N VAL A 43 2.84 6.85 -18.59
CA VAL A 43 2.63 8.16 -17.94
C VAL A 43 2.04 8.04 -16.53
N CYS A 44 2.00 6.83 -15.97
CA CYS A 44 1.38 6.56 -14.68
C CYS A 44 2.40 6.53 -13.54
N THR A 45 1.99 7.11 -12.41
CA THR A 45 2.67 6.97 -11.12
C THR A 45 1.74 6.21 -10.18
N TRP A 46 2.23 5.12 -9.61
CA TRP A 46 1.48 4.32 -8.63
C TRP A 46 1.98 4.64 -7.22
N LEU A 47 1.06 5.00 -6.33
CA LEU A 47 1.34 5.33 -4.94
C LEU A 47 0.75 4.24 -4.04
N LEU A 48 1.60 3.35 -3.55
CA LEU A 48 1.18 2.25 -2.69
C LEU A 48 1.14 2.73 -1.24
N THR A 49 -0.03 2.59 -0.62
CA THR A 49 -0.30 3.02 0.76
C THR A 49 -0.46 1.84 1.71
N GLU A 50 -1.02 0.72 1.23
CA GLU A 50 -1.28 -0.51 1.99
C GLU A 50 -1.27 -1.75 1.09
N LEU A 51 -1.26 -2.93 1.71
CA LEU A 51 -1.45 -4.24 1.07
C LEU A 51 -2.58 -4.99 1.76
N ASP A 52 -3.30 -5.81 1.01
CA ASP A 52 -4.32 -6.68 1.58
C ASP A 52 -3.65 -7.70 2.52
N PRO A 53 -4.06 -7.80 3.80
CA PRO A 53 -3.43 -8.74 4.73
C PRO A 53 -3.77 -10.22 4.43
N GLU A 54 -4.85 -10.49 3.69
CA GLU A 54 -5.25 -11.84 3.27
C GLU A 54 -4.64 -12.23 1.91
N ASP A 55 -4.29 -11.24 1.08
CA ASP A 55 -3.54 -11.40 -0.18
C ASP A 55 -2.30 -10.46 -0.25
N PRO A 56 -1.23 -10.76 0.53
CA PRO A 56 -0.12 -9.86 0.80
C PRO A 56 0.94 -9.74 -0.31
#